data_AF-A0A2E0RWA5-F1
#
_entry.id   AF-A0A2E0RWA5-F1
#
_cell.length_a   1.000
_cell.length_b   1.000
_cell.length_c   1.000
_cell.angle_alpha   90.00
_cell.angle_beta   90.00
_cell.angle_gamma   90.00
#
_symmetry.space_group_name_H-M   'P 1'
#
loop_
_entity.id
_entity.type
_entity.pdbx_description
1 polymer ?
#
loop_
_entity_poly.entity_id
_entity_poly.type
_entity_poly.pdbx_seq_one_letter_code
_entity_poly.pdbx_strand_id
1 'polypeptide(L)' 'MSADTTITINAADAVELVEALQWLRDWFDYDHDTLAASMRRHSFGLFHLDELDDTLDRFARLLGGRP' A
#
# COMPACT_ATOMS: atom_id res chain seq x y z
N MET A 1 20.99 -7.88 -13.25
CA MET A 1 20.76 -8.34 -11.87
C MET A 1 20.83 -7.11 -10.99
N SER A 2 19.68 -6.59 -10.54
CA SER A 2 19.66 -5.49 -9.58
C SER A 2 20.08 -6.07 -8.22
N ALA A 3 21.06 -5.46 -7.56
CA ALA A 3 21.47 -5.88 -6.23
C ALA A 3 20.30 -5.66 -5.25
N ASP A 4 19.92 -6.71 -4.54
CA ASP A 4 18.88 -6.64 -3.51
C ASP A 4 19.37 -5.70 -2.39
N THR A 5 18.76 -4.53 -2.30
CA THR A 5 19.17 -3.48 -1.35
C THR A 5 18.31 -3.59 -0.11
N THR A 6 18.91 -3.98 1.00
CA THR A 6 18.21 -4.07 2.29
C THR A 6 18.16 -2.70 2.95
N ILE A 7 16.96 -2.24 3.29
CA ILE A 7 16.73 -1.05 4.11
C ILE A 7 16.38 -1.51 5.52
N THR A 8 17.04 -0.93 6.53
CA THR A 8 16.75 -1.18 7.94
C THR A 8 15.83 -0.08 8.46
N ILE A 9 14.71 -0.46 9.08
CA ILE A 9 13.72 0.46 9.66
C ILE A 9 13.68 0.16 11.17
N ASN A 10 13.61 1.21 12.00
CA ASN A 10 13.47 1.00 13.45
C ASN A 10 12.01 0.67 13.82
N ALA A 11 11.78 0.15 15.02
CA ALA A 11 10.45 -0.32 15.41
C ALA A 11 9.38 0.79 15.50
N ALA A 12 9.75 2.02 15.87
CA ALA A 12 8.81 3.13 15.93
C ALA A 12 8.41 3.58 14.51
N ASP A 13 9.39 3.75 13.62
CA ASP A 13 9.14 4.09 12.22
C ASP A 13 8.29 3.02 11.52
N ALA A 14 8.50 1.74 11.84
CA ALA A 14 7.70 0.65 11.29
C ALA A 14 6.21 0.74 11.70
N VAL A 15 5.93 1.13 12.95
CA VAL A 15 4.56 1.36 13.44
C VAL A 15 3.92 2.54 12.71
N GLU A 16 4.62 3.68 12.61
CA GLU A 16 4.12 4.86 11.89
C GLU A 16 3.80 4.54 10.43
N LEU A 17 4.63 3.72 9.78
CA LEU A 17 4.38 3.27 8.42
C LEU A 17 3.15 2.36 8.32
N VAL A 18 2.93 1.45 9.27
CA VAL A 18 1.70 0.62 9.31
C VAL A 18 0.46 1.51 9.45
N GLU A 19 0.50 2.50 10.34
CA GLU A 19 -0.61 3.45 10.53
C GLU A 19 -0.87 4.27 9.26
N ALA A 20 0.18 4.74 8.59
CA ALA A 20 0.05 5.48 7.33
C ALA A 20 -0.55 4.61 6.21
N LEU A 21 -0.18 3.32 6.14
CA LEU A 21 -0.75 2.37 5.17
C LEU A 21 -2.22 2.08 5.46
N GLN A 22 -2.60 1.96 6.74
CA GLN A 22 -4.00 1.79 7.14
C GLN A 22 -4.85 3.01 6.81
N TRP A 23 -4.35 4.21 7.13
CA TRP A 23 -5.02 5.46 6.78
C TRP A 23 -5.20 5.62 5.26
N LEU A 24 -4.19 5.22 4.48
CA LEU A 24 -4.27 5.23 3.03
C LEU A 24 -5.37 4.28 2.51
N ARG A 25 -5.50 3.10 3.12
CA ARG A 25 -6.56 2.13 2.80
C ARG A 25 -7.95 2.68 3.13
N ASP A 26 -8.13 3.25 4.31
CA ASP A 26 -9.40 3.88 4.71
C ASP A 26 -9.80 5.00 3.72
N TRP A 27 -8.81 5.76 3.25
CA TRP A 27 -9.05 6.80 2.25
C TRP A 27 -9.46 6.22 0.88
N PHE A 28 -8.89 5.09 0.47
CA PHE A 28 -9.29 4.40 -0.76
C PHE A 28 -10.72 3.86 -0.68
N ASP A 29 -11.15 3.37 0.47
CA ASP A 29 -12.53 2.92 0.70
C ASP A 29 -13.52 4.09 0.72
N TYR A 30 -13.10 5.26 1.21
CA TYR A 30 -13.96 6.44 1.30
C TYR A 30 -14.42 6.97 -0.08
N ASP A 31 -13.55 6.96 -1.09
CA ASP A 31 -13.87 7.43 -2.45
C ASP A 31 -13.34 6.46 -3.53
N HIS A 32 -13.77 5.21 -3.39
CA HIS A 32 -13.35 4.09 -4.23
C HIS A 32 -13.59 4.33 -5.73
N ASP A 33 -14.74 4.91 -6.10
CA ASP A 33 -15.10 5.13 -7.51
C ASP A 33 -14.20 6.17 -8.19
N THR A 34 -13.88 7.27 -7.49
CA THR A 34 -12.97 8.29 -8.00
C THR A 34 -11.56 7.75 -8.14
N LEU A 35 -11.09 6.96 -7.17
CA LEU A 35 -9.81 6.29 -7.25
C LEU A 35 -9.75 5.29 -8.41
N ALA A 36 -10.78 4.44 -8.57
CA ALA A 36 -10.87 3.49 -9.67
C ALA A 36 -10.81 4.18 -11.04
N ALA A 37 -11.50 5.32 -11.19
CA ALA A 37 -11.48 6.11 -12.42
C ALA A 37 -10.10 6.73 -12.68
N SER A 38 -9.45 7.27 -11.64
CA SER A 38 -8.09 7.81 -11.72
C SER A 38 -7.07 6.74 -12.11
N MET A 39 -7.12 5.57 -11.45
CA MET A 39 -6.24 4.45 -11.78
C MET A 39 -6.42 3.99 -13.22
N ARG A 40 -7.66 3.76 -13.69
CA ARG A 40 -7.89 3.39 -15.11
C ARG A 40 -7.31 4.41 -16.09
N ARG A 41 -7.41 5.70 -15.76
CA ARG A 41 -6.90 6.79 -16.60
C ARG A 41 -5.37 6.83 -16.65
N HIS A 42 -4.70 6.52 -15.55
CA HIS A 42 -3.26 6.73 -15.40
C HIS A 42 -2.41 5.45 -15.48
N SER A 43 -2.97 4.29 -15.15
CA SER A 43 -2.30 2.99 -15.22
C SER A 43 -2.53 2.24 -16.53
N PHE A 44 -3.32 2.80 -17.46
CA PHE A 44 -3.78 2.12 -18.67
C PHE A 44 -4.42 0.75 -18.40
N GLY A 45 -4.99 0.56 -17.21
CA GLY A 45 -5.60 -0.71 -16.79
C GLY A 45 -4.61 -1.80 -16.37
N LEU A 46 -3.32 -1.47 -16.18
CA LEU A 46 -2.29 -2.40 -15.70
C LEU A 46 -2.22 -2.53 -14.18
N PHE A 47 -3.10 -1.82 -13.46
CA PHE A 47 -3.16 -1.85 -12.01
C PHE A 47 -4.62 -1.90 -11.59
N HIS A 48 -4.99 -2.95 -10.87
CA HIS A 48 -6.32 -3.13 -10.30
C HIS A 48 -6.34 -2.72 -8.82
N LEU A 49 -7.51 -2.31 -8.32
CA LEU A 49 -7.67 -1.91 -6.91
C LEU A 49 -7.41 -3.08 -5.96
N ASP A 50 -7.80 -4.29 -6.35
CA ASP A 50 -7.52 -5.50 -5.58
C ASP A 50 -6.01 -5.76 -5.44
N GLU A 51 -5.23 -5.51 -6.50
CA GLU A 51 -3.77 -5.65 -6.47
C GLU A 51 -3.10 -4.58 -5.58
N LEU A 52 -3.70 -3.39 -5.51
CA LEU A 52 -3.27 -2.32 -4.61
C LEU A 52 -3.56 -2.69 -3.15
N ASP A 53 -4.73 -3.24 -2.87
CA ASP A 53 -5.12 -3.69 -1.54
C ASP A 53 -4.19 -4.82 -1.03
N ASP A 54 -3.97 -5.85 -1.85
CA ASP A 54 -3.02 -6.93 -1.56
C ASP A 54 -1.58 -6.42 -1.30
N THR A 55 -1.18 -5.37 -2.02
CA THR A 55 0.13 -4.74 -1.86
C THR A 55 0.24 -4.01 -0.52
N LEU A 56 -0.78 -3.24 -0.14
CA LEU A 56 -0.83 -2.56 1.16
C LEU A 56 -0.82 -3.57 2.31
N ASP A 57 -1.61 -4.64 2.18
CA ASP A 57 -1.69 -5.74 3.15
C ASP A 57 -0.33 -6.42 3.34
N ARG A 58 0.36 -6.69 2.24
CA ARG A 58 1.71 -7.27 2.26
C ARG A 58 2.70 -6.35 2.97
N PHE A 59 2.67 -5.04 2.72
CA PHE A 59 3.57 -4.10 3.38
C PHE A 59 3.28 -3.96 4.87
N ALA A 60 2.01 -3.87 5.26
CA ALA A 60 1.62 -3.83 6.67
C ALA A 60 2.14 -5.07 7.42
N ARG A 61 2.03 -6.28 6.83
CA ARG A 61 2.57 -7.52 7.41
C ARG A 61 4.10 -7.52 7.51
N LEU A 62 4.81 -7.03 6.49
CA LEU A 62 6.28 -6.93 6.50
C LEU A 62 6.79 -6.00 7.60
N LEU A 63 6.00 -5.00 7.97
CA LEU A 63 6.30 -4.05 9.03
C LEU A 63 5.83 -4.53 10.43
N GLY A 64 5.23 -5.72 10.52
CA GLY A 64 4.77 -6.31 11.78
C GLY A 64 3.33 -5.96 12.18
N GLY A 65 2.55 -5.36 11.28
CA GLY A 65 1.11 -5.16 11.45
C GLY A 65 0.36 -6.50 11.55
N ARG A 66 -0.66 -6.56 12.42
CA ARG A 66 -1.60 -7.69 12.50
C ARG A 66 -2.81 -7.46 11.58
N PRO A 67 -3.39 -8.53 11.02
CA PRO A 67 -4.63 -8.46 10.23
C PRO A 67 -5.82 -8.04 11.09
#